data_AF-N9GMX4-F1
#
_entry.id   AF-N9GMX4-F1
#
_cell.length_a   1.000
_cell.length_b   1.000
_cell.length_c   1.000
_cell.angle_alpha   90.00
_cell.angle_beta   90.00
_cell.angle_gamma   90.00
#
_symmetry.space_group_name_H-M   'P 1'
#
loop_
_entity.id
_entity.type
_entity.pdbx_description
1 polymer ?
#
loop_
_entity_poly.entity_id
_entity_poly.type
_entity_poly.pdbx_seq_one_letter_code
_entity_poly.pdbx_strand_id
1 'polypeptide(L)'
;MLFIKTIQLSKKKFIQNRIVLLFDTTTTSPCLYPLLYSLTALRFQSFATQQSDMLAIKLWYEFWFLKYSTLFCESFFSSGYTPEVYVYEIDNFIVFLENNKKLEMNLIRLRSNTDVNYKTITQRLRSVIKFFVFLLDEYWNIRNQDLTIKEITNHRKKIDRFLLNKKKIFGKFSQRSLTVKNTINHSFKSLSNEMVASLYEVIRPDQKNKTNPNNPFSTQPHQLRNFLIIHLMLNYGLRVGELMLLTEKSIKKSINS
;
A
#
# COMPACT_ATOMS: atom_id res chain seq x y z
N MET A 1 -21.84 4.34 1.73
CA MET A 1 -20.72 3.47 2.19
C MET A 1 -19.81 3.24 0.98
N LEU A 2 -18.50 3.04 1.15
CA LEU A 2 -17.57 3.01 0.01
C LEU A 2 -16.91 1.63 -0.11
N PHE A 3 -16.78 1.10 -1.32
CA PHE A 3 -16.15 -0.18 -1.57
C PHE A 3 -15.20 -0.15 -2.76
N ILE A 4 -14.19 -1.03 -2.73
CA ILE A 4 -13.20 -1.14 -3.78
C ILE A 4 -13.53 -2.37 -4.61
N LYS A 5 -13.51 -2.21 -5.93
CA LYS A 5 -13.73 -3.31 -6.88
C LYS A 5 -12.62 -3.34 -7.91
N THR A 6 -12.13 -4.53 -8.21
CA THR A 6 -11.22 -4.76 -9.33
C THR A 6 -12.04 -5.01 -10.58
N ILE A 7 -11.71 -4.30 -11.65
CA ILE A 7 -12.34 -4.44 -12.96
C ILE A 7 -11.31 -4.92 -13.97
N GLN A 8 -11.72 -5.91 -14.76
CA GLN A 8 -10.92 -6.43 -15.85
C GLN A 8 -11.27 -5.68 -17.14
N LEU A 9 -10.26 -5.09 -17.79
CA LEU A 9 -10.42 -4.40 -19.05
C LEU A 9 -10.41 -5.40 -20.21
N SER A 10 -11.28 -5.19 -21.19
CA SER A 10 -11.47 -6.09 -22.34
C SER A 10 -10.34 -6.02 -23.39
N LYS A 11 -9.53 -4.95 -23.41
CA LYS A 11 -8.48 -4.76 -24.43
C LYS A 11 -7.15 -5.41 -24.05
N LYS A 12 -6.76 -6.45 -24.83
CA LYS A 12 -5.51 -7.24 -24.76
C LYS A 12 -4.17 -6.48 -24.91
N LYS A 13 -4.16 -5.15 -25.08
CA LYS A 13 -2.93 -4.39 -25.43
C LYS A 13 -2.08 -3.94 -24.22
N PHE A 14 -2.42 -4.34 -23.00
CA PHE A 14 -1.76 -3.81 -21.79
C PHE A 14 -1.21 -4.92 -20.89
N ILE A 15 -0.08 -4.62 -20.24
CA ILE A 15 0.69 -5.53 -19.38
C ILE A 15 -0.10 -5.97 -18.14
N GLN A 16 -1.11 -5.18 -17.72
CA GLN A 16 -2.07 -5.53 -16.66
C GLN A 16 -3.48 -5.13 -17.07
N ASN A 17 -4.32 -6.10 -17.44
CA ASN A 17 -5.72 -5.89 -17.82
C ASN A 17 -6.65 -5.65 -16.61
N ARG A 18 -6.15 -5.15 -15.49
CA ARG A 18 -6.91 -4.99 -14.25
C ARG A 18 -6.70 -3.60 -13.67
N ILE A 19 -7.79 -2.92 -13.33
CA ILE A 19 -7.78 -1.63 -12.64
C ILE A 19 -8.58 -1.76 -11.34
N VAL A 20 -8.08 -1.12 -10.29
CA VAL A 20 -8.77 -1.01 -9.00
C VAL A 20 -9.51 0.33 -8.94
N LEU A 21 -10.81 0.30 -8.65
CA LEU A 21 -11.66 1.49 -8.57
C LEU A 21 -12.39 1.57 -7.23
N LEU A 22 -12.68 2.81 -6.82
CA LEU A 22 -13.50 3.14 -5.65
C LEU A 22 -14.94 3.45 -6.08
N PHE A 23 -15.90 2.74 -5.49
CA PHE A 23 -17.32 2.88 -5.75
C PHE A 23 -18.08 3.36 -4.52
N ASP A 24 -19.13 4.13 -4.76
CA ASP A 24 -20.15 4.43 -3.77
C ASP A 24 -21.24 3.35 -3.79
N THR A 25 -21.64 2.88 -2.60
CA THR A 25 -22.69 1.87 -2.46
C THR A 25 -24.07 2.40 -2.83
N THR A 26 -24.34 3.69 -2.64
CA THR A 26 -25.68 4.27 -2.87
C THR A 26 -25.96 4.43 -4.36
N THR A 27 -25.02 5.00 -5.09
CA THR A 27 -25.14 5.27 -6.53
C THR A 27 -24.64 4.12 -7.40
N THR A 28 -23.96 3.13 -6.80
CA THR A 28 -23.25 2.04 -7.50
C THR A 28 -22.25 2.52 -8.55
N SER A 29 -21.87 3.79 -8.49
CA SER A 29 -21.05 4.48 -9.47
C SER A 29 -19.64 4.73 -8.91
N PRO A 30 -18.61 4.76 -9.76
CA PRO A 30 -17.27 5.06 -9.31
C PRO A 30 -17.16 6.54 -8.89
N CYS A 31 -16.44 6.81 -7.82
CA CYS A 31 -16.17 8.19 -7.41
C CYS A 31 -15.35 8.91 -8.50
N LEU A 32 -15.73 10.13 -8.85
CA LEU A 32 -15.19 10.87 -10.00
C LEU A 32 -13.66 11.02 -9.96
N TYR A 33 -13.13 11.67 -8.92
CA TYR A 33 -11.69 11.95 -8.85
C TYR A 33 -10.83 10.69 -8.65
N PRO A 34 -11.21 9.71 -7.81
CA PRO A 34 -10.49 8.45 -7.69
C PRO A 34 -10.52 7.65 -8.99
N LEU A 35 -11.62 7.68 -9.76
CA LEU A 35 -11.70 7.08 -11.09
C LEU A 35 -10.67 7.71 -12.03
N LEU A 36 -10.63 9.04 -12.11
CA LEU A 36 -9.70 9.75 -12.98
C LEU A 36 -8.25 9.46 -12.60
N TYR A 37 -7.94 9.49 -11.30
CA TYR A 37 -6.63 9.11 -10.79
C TYR A 37 -6.24 7.67 -11.15
N SER A 38 -7.20 6.73 -11.06
CA SER A 38 -6.97 5.34 -11.44
C SER A 38 -6.66 5.19 -12.93
N LEU A 39 -7.36 5.93 -13.79
CA LEU A 39 -7.21 5.84 -15.25
C LEU A 39 -5.93 6.50 -15.77
N THR A 40 -5.48 7.59 -15.14
CA THR A 40 -4.33 8.37 -15.58
C THR A 40 -3.03 7.94 -14.91
N ALA A 41 -3.02 7.80 -13.58
CA ALA A 41 -1.80 7.60 -12.80
C ALA A 41 -1.61 6.13 -12.37
N LEU A 42 -2.64 5.50 -11.79
CA LEU A 42 -2.47 4.15 -11.22
C LEU A 42 -2.47 3.04 -12.27
N ARG A 43 -3.06 3.27 -13.45
CA ARG A 43 -3.13 2.27 -14.53
C ARG A 43 -1.78 1.67 -14.91
N PHE A 44 -0.70 2.43 -14.78
CA PHE A 44 0.65 1.99 -15.14
C PHE A 44 1.44 1.40 -13.96
N GLN A 45 0.86 1.40 -12.77
CA GLN A 45 1.48 0.85 -11.55
C GLN A 45 1.10 -0.62 -11.37
N SER A 46 1.92 -1.35 -10.58
CA SER A 46 1.60 -2.74 -10.25
C SER A 46 0.27 -2.86 -9.51
N PHE A 47 -0.47 -3.94 -9.77
CA PHE A 47 -1.76 -4.20 -9.13
C PHE A 47 -1.74 -4.02 -7.59
N ALA A 48 -0.71 -4.53 -6.91
CA ALA A 48 -0.57 -4.36 -5.46
C ALA A 48 -0.46 -2.88 -5.04
N THR A 49 0.22 -2.06 -5.85
CA THR A 49 0.33 -0.61 -5.63
C THR A 49 -1.02 0.06 -5.86
N GLN A 50 -1.73 -0.29 -6.94
CA GLN A 50 -3.08 0.24 -7.21
C GLN A 50 -4.03 -0.04 -6.05
N GLN A 51 -4.02 -1.28 -5.54
CA GLN A 51 -4.86 -1.68 -4.42
C GLN A 51 -4.50 -0.96 -3.12
N SER A 52 -3.20 -0.83 -2.81
CA SER A 52 -2.73 -0.08 -1.64
C SER A 52 -3.13 1.39 -1.71
N ASP A 53 -2.94 2.03 -2.85
CA ASP A 53 -3.24 3.45 -3.04
C ASP A 53 -4.77 3.70 -2.97
N MET A 54 -5.57 2.84 -3.62
CA MET A 54 -7.04 2.92 -3.53
C MET A 54 -7.58 2.65 -2.13
N LEU A 55 -6.98 1.73 -1.37
CA LEU A 55 -7.35 1.52 0.04
C LEU A 55 -7.09 2.77 0.88
N ALA A 56 -5.99 3.48 0.62
CA ALA A 56 -5.69 4.72 1.34
C ALA A 56 -6.67 5.84 0.97
N ILE A 57 -7.02 5.98 -0.31
CA ILE A 57 -8.00 6.96 -0.79
C ILE A 57 -9.40 6.63 -0.25
N LYS A 58 -9.79 5.36 -0.19
CA LYS A 58 -11.04 4.93 0.44
C LYS A 58 -11.13 5.43 1.88
N LEU A 59 -10.06 5.26 2.67
CA LEU A 59 -10.03 5.72 4.06
C LEU A 59 -10.16 7.24 4.18
N TRP A 60 -9.58 7.99 3.26
CA TRP A 60 -9.76 9.44 3.19
C TRP A 60 -11.22 9.82 2.95
N TYR A 61 -11.88 9.17 2.00
CA TYR A 61 -13.30 9.43 1.71
C TYR A 61 -14.21 9.00 2.86
N GLU A 62 -13.92 7.88 3.52
CA GLU A 62 -14.65 7.48 4.73
C GLU A 62 -14.49 8.50 5.86
N PHE A 63 -13.26 8.98 6.10
CA PHE A 63 -13.00 10.05 7.07
C PHE A 63 -13.78 11.33 6.73
N TRP A 64 -13.73 11.76 5.48
CA TRP A 64 -14.40 12.97 5.02
C TRP A 64 -15.92 12.88 5.21
N PHE A 65 -16.51 11.76 4.78
CA PHE A 65 -17.94 11.52 4.93
C PHE A 65 -18.36 11.46 6.39
N LEU A 66 -17.57 10.82 7.27
CA LEU A 66 -17.87 10.79 8.70
C LEU A 66 -17.84 12.18 9.36
N LYS A 67 -16.98 13.08 8.89
CA LYS A 67 -16.83 14.42 9.47
C LYS A 67 -17.84 15.43 8.92
N TYR A 68 -18.05 15.44 7.60
CA TYR A 68 -18.83 16.46 6.91
C TYR A 68 -20.19 15.97 6.39
N SER A 69 -20.50 14.68 6.55
CA SER A 69 -21.72 14.04 6.01
C SER A 69 -21.94 14.25 4.51
N THR A 70 -20.87 14.57 3.78
CA THR A 70 -20.87 14.83 2.33
C THR A 70 -19.74 14.06 1.66
N LEU A 71 -19.85 13.83 0.35
CA LEU A 71 -18.78 13.18 -0.40
C LEU A 71 -17.67 14.18 -0.68
N PHE A 72 -16.40 13.74 -0.55
CA PHE A 72 -15.26 14.60 -0.87
C PHE A 72 -15.31 15.14 -2.30
N CYS A 73 -15.85 14.38 -3.25
CA CYS A 73 -16.03 14.85 -4.62
C CYS A 73 -16.91 16.11 -4.71
N GLU A 74 -18.01 16.12 -3.96
CA GLU A 74 -18.95 17.22 -3.92
C GLU A 74 -18.32 18.43 -3.23
N SER A 75 -17.75 18.24 -2.04
CA SER A 75 -17.11 19.32 -1.29
C SER A 75 -15.99 19.99 -2.08
N PHE A 76 -15.17 19.21 -2.80
CA PHE A 76 -14.06 19.74 -3.59
C PHE A 76 -14.53 20.52 -4.84
N PHE A 77 -15.61 20.05 -5.47
CA PHE A 77 -16.24 20.77 -6.57
C PHE A 77 -16.87 22.10 -6.09
N SER A 78 -17.66 22.05 -5.02
CA SER A 78 -18.34 23.22 -4.45
C SER A 78 -17.37 24.28 -3.91
N SER A 79 -16.17 23.89 -3.49
CA SER A 79 -15.13 24.82 -3.06
C SER A 79 -14.36 25.48 -4.21
N GLY A 80 -14.74 25.25 -5.46
CA GLY A 80 -14.01 25.75 -6.62
C GLY A 80 -12.60 25.17 -6.73
N TYR A 81 -12.42 23.89 -6.37
CA TYR A 81 -11.13 23.19 -6.39
C TYR A 81 -10.04 23.73 -5.45
N THR A 82 -10.43 24.55 -4.47
CA THR A 82 -9.53 25.16 -3.47
C THR A 82 -8.80 24.08 -2.66
N PRO A 83 -7.46 24.02 -2.70
CA PRO A 83 -6.70 22.94 -2.06
C PRO A 83 -6.67 23.02 -0.53
N GLU A 84 -6.89 24.20 0.04
CA GLU A 84 -6.98 24.45 1.47
C GLU A 84 -7.99 23.51 2.15
N VAL A 85 -9.07 23.16 1.45
CA VAL A 85 -10.16 22.29 1.93
C VAL A 85 -9.65 20.96 2.45
N TYR A 86 -8.72 20.31 1.75
CA TYR A 86 -8.15 19.05 2.23
C TYR A 86 -6.81 19.22 2.95
N VAL A 87 -6.05 20.28 2.67
CA VAL A 87 -4.75 20.52 3.31
C VAL A 87 -4.88 20.69 4.82
N TYR A 88 -5.89 21.45 5.28
CA TYR A 88 -6.13 21.66 6.71
C TYR A 88 -6.62 20.40 7.42
N GLU A 89 -7.21 19.46 6.69
CA GLU A 89 -7.77 18.23 7.23
C GLU A 89 -6.77 17.06 7.32
N ILE A 90 -5.54 17.23 6.81
CA ILE A 90 -4.50 16.20 6.86
C ILE A 90 -4.20 15.77 8.30
N ASP A 91 -4.09 16.72 9.23
CA ASP A 91 -3.78 16.42 10.63
C ASP A 91 -4.92 15.67 11.31
N ASN A 92 -6.17 16.04 11.03
CA ASN A 92 -7.35 15.35 11.54
C ASN A 92 -7.45 13.93 10.97
N PHE A 93 -7.12 13.75 9.69
CA PHE A 93 -7.10 12.44 9.05
C PHE A 93 -6.01 11.53 9.64
N ILE A 94 -4.85 12.08 9.99
CA ILE A 94 -3.82 11.32 10.70
C ILE A 94 -4.36 10.82 12.03
N VAL A 95 -4.97 11.70 12.83
CA VAL A 95 -5.54 11.34 14.14
C VAL A 95 -6.61 10.25 13.94
N PHE A 96 -7.47 10.38 12.94
CA PHE A 96 -8.42 9.34 12.55
C PHE A 96 -7.77 7.98 12.25
N LEU A 97 -6.63 7.96 11.52
CA LEU A 97 -5.90 6.73 11.25
C LEU A 97 -5.26 6.12 12.49
N GLU A 98 -4.88 6.93 13.48
CA GLU A 98 -4.33 6.45 14.77
C GLU A 98 -5.41 5.84 15.65
N ASN A 99 -6.63 6.40 15.65
CA ASN A 99 -7.72 5.97 16.52
C ASN A 99 -8.59 4.87 15.90
N ASN A 100 -7.97 3.93 15.18
CA ASN A 100 -8.66 2.80 14.55
C ASN A 100 -9.85 3.23 13.65
N LYS A 101 -9.73 4.36 12.95
CA LYS A 101 -10.76 4.89 12.04
C LYS A 101 -12.05 5.33 12.75
N LYS A 102 -11.96 5.76 14.01
CA LYS A 102 -13.05 6.44 14.71
C LYS A 102 -12.80 7.94 14.67
N LEU A 103 -13.86 8.69 14.37
CA LEU A 103 -13.81 10.15 14.40
C LEU A 103 -14.04 10.61 15.84
N GLU A 104 -13.02 11.20 16.44
CA GLU A 104 -13.12 11.88 17.73
C GLU A 104 -12.62 13.31 17.56
N MET A 105 -13.50 14.28 17.80
CA MET A 105 -13.31 15.69 17.43
C MET A 105 -12.35 16.45 18.36
N ASN A 106 -12.03 15.90 19.53
CA ASN A 106 -11.30 16.61 20.60
C ASN A 106 -9.94 15.98 20.94
N LEU A 107 -9.33 15.26 20.00
CA LEU A 107 -8.07 14.57 20.27
C LEU A 107 -6.87 15.41 19.88
N ILE A 108 -6.12 15.82 20.91
CA ILE A 108 -4.81 16.42 20.76
C ILE A 108 -3.76 15.31 20.79
N ARG A 109 -2.95 15.25 19.74
CA ARG A 109 -1.83 14.31 19.67
C ARG A 109 -0.71 14.77 20.60
N LEU A 110 -0.65 14.19 21.80
CA LEU A 110 0.40 14.51 22.78
C LEU A 110 1.68 13.70 22.56
N ARG A 111 1.57 12.40 22.22
CA ARG A 111 2.70 11.49 21.95
C ARG A 111 2.34 10.44 20.91
N SER A 112 3.35 9.76 20.34
CA SER A 112 3.13 8.60 19.48
C SER A 112 2.66 7.39 20.29
N ASN A 113 1.58 6.75 19.86
CA ASN A 113 1.01 5.57 20.51
C ASN A 113 1.81 4.31 20.15
N THR A 114 2.31 3.58 21.14
CA THR A 114 3.12 2.37 20.96
C THR A 114 2.35 1.17 20.41
N ASP A 115 1.02 1.20 20.39
CA ASP A 115 0.22 0.11 19.79
C ASP A 115 -0.11 0.35 18.32
N VAL A 116 0.21 1.54 17.79
CA VAL A 116 -0.14 1.93 16.41
C VAL A 116 0.97 1.58 15.43
N ASN A 117 0.59 0.96 14.31
CA ASN A 117 1.52 0.67 13.22
C ASN A 117 1.74 1.91 12.33
N TYR A 118 2.68 2.75 12.74
CA TYR A 118 3.04 3.97 12.02
C TYR A 118 3.61 3.73 10.63
N LYS A 119 4.18 2.55 10.33
CA LYS A 119 4.66 2.21 8.99
C LYS A 119 3.50 2.14 8.00
N THR A 120 2.42 1.47 8.39
CA THR A 120 1.21 1.36 7.58
C THR A 120 0.51 2.71 7.42
N ILE A 121 0.38 3.48 8.50
CA ILE A 121 -0.21 4.84 8.45
C ILE A 121 0.59 5.75 7.53
N THR A 122 1.92 5.75 7.66
CA THR A 122 2.80 6.57 6.81
C THR A 122 2.68 6.19 5.34
N GLN A 123 2.56 4.89 5.04
CA GLN A 123 2.34 4.46 3.65
C GLN A 123 0.99 4.96 3.12
N ARG A 124 -0.09 4.84 3.89
CA ARG A 124 -1.41 5.35 3.51
C ARG A 124 -1.40 6.86 3.30
N LEU A 125 -0.77 7.60 4.21
CA LEU A 125 -0.63 9.05 4.08
C LEU A 125 0.13 9.43 2.81
N ARG A 126 1.20 8.70 2.47
CA ARG A 126 1.93 8.93 1.21
C ARG A 126 1.05 8.71 -0.01
N SER A 127 0.23 7.68 -0.02
CA SER A 127 -0.71 7.41 -1.12
C SER A 127 -1.76 8.52 -1.25
N VAL A 128 -2.32 9.01 -0.14
CA VAL A 128 -3.28 10.13 -0.15
C VAL A 128 -2.61 11.43 -0.61
N ILE A 129 -1.38 11.72 -0.15
CA ILE A 129 -0.63 12.90 -0.62
C ILE A 129 -0.37 12.83 -2.13
N LYS A 130 -0.04 11.66 -2.69
CA LYS A 130 0.10 11.51 -4.16
C LYS A 130 -1.21 11.85 -4.89
N PHE A 131 -2.34 11.42 -4.33
CA PHE A 131 -3.65 11.74 -4.88
C PHE A 131 -3.96 13.23 -4.81
N PHE A 132 -3.61 13.91 -3.71
CA PHE A 132 -3.77 15.37 -3.61
C PHE A 132 -2.88 16.13 -4.58
N VAL A 133 -1.64 15.69 -4.80
CA VAL A 133 -0.77 16.26 -5.83
C VAL A 133 -1.40 16.09 -7.20
N PHE A 134 -1.97 14.92 -7.51
CA PHE A 134 -2.73 14.73 -8.75
C PHE A 134 -3.91 15.71 -8.89
N LEU A 135 -4.68 15.93 -7.81
CA LEU A 135 -5.78 16.91 -7.83
C LEU A 135 -5.29 18.35 -8.09
N LEU A 136 -4.17 18.74 -7.47
CA LEU A 136 -3.54 20.04 -7.73
C LEU A 136 -3.14 20.19 -9.19
N ASP A 137 -2.52 19.15 -9.75
CA ASP A 137 -1.98 19.18 -11.11
C ASP A 137 -3.11 19.31 -12.16
N GLU A 138 -4.20 18.57 -11.97
CA GLU A 138 -5.31 18.51 -12.93
C GLU A 138 -6.33 19.64 -12.75
N TYR A 139 -6.63 20.06 -11.52
CA TYR A 139 -7.76 20.96 -11.23
C TYR A 139 -7.36 22.34 -10.75
N TRP A 140 -6.23 22.48 -10.06
CA TRP A 140 -5.73 23.79 -9.58
C TRP A 140 -4.76 24.42 -10.59
N ASN A 141 -5.31 24.81 -11.74
CA ASN A 141 -4.57 25.41 -12.84
C ASN A 141 -5.27 26.69 -13.34
N ILE A 142 -4.59 27.43 -14.23
CA ILE A 142 -5.05 28.72 -14.78
C ILE A 142 -6.42 28.59 -15.48
N ARG A 143 -6.83 27.40 -15.93
CA ARG A 143 -8.09 27.21 -16.65
C ARG A 143 -9.30 27.23 -15.73
N ASN A 144 -9.11 26.83 -14.47
CA ASN A 144 -10.18 26.69 -13.49
C ASN A 144 -10.13 27.78 -12.42
N GLN A 145 -9.11 28.65 -12.44
CA GLN A 145 -8.86 29.65 -11.40
C GLN A 145 -8.64 31.02 -12.03
N ASP A 146 -9.29 32.04 -11.47
CA ASP A 146 -9.08 33.45 -11.84
C ASP A 146 -7.82 34.03 -11.18
N LEU A 147 -6.69 33.31 -11.30
CA LEU A 147 -5.41 33.66 -10.70
C LEU A 147 -4.32 33.78 -11.75
N THR A 148 -3.35 34.67 -11.49
CA THR A 148 -2.20 34.80 -12.38
C THR A 148 -1.26 33.59 -12.25
N ILE A 149 -0.47 33.34 -13.31
CA ILE A 149 0.55 32.27 -13.32
C ILE A 149 1.52 32.39 -12.13
N LYS A 150 1.89 33.62 -11.77
CA LYS A 150 2.80 33.90 -10.65
C LYS A 150 2.17 33.56 -9.29
N GLU A 151 0.88 33.86 -9.11
CA GLU A 151 0.16 33.53 -7.88
C GLU A 151 -0.02 32.02 -7.73
N ILE A 152 -0.48 31.34 -8.78
CA ILE A 152 -0.66 29.87 -8.79
C ILE A 152 0.66 29.17 -8.47
N THR A 153 1.76 29.58 -9.10
CA THR A 153 3.07 28.97 -8.85
C THR A 153 3.58 29.21 -7.43
N ASN A 154 3.36 30.40 -6.87
CA ASN A 154 3.73 30.70 -5.49
C ASN A 154 2.88 29.92 -4.47
N HIS A 155 1.57 29.84 -4.68
CA HIS A 155 0.67 29.04 -3.84
C HIS A 155 1.04 27.56 -3.89
N ARG A 156 1.27 27.02 -5.09
CA ARG A 156 1.70 25.63 -5.26
C ARG A 156 2.99 25.31 -4.53
N LYS A 157 3.99 26.19 -4.61
CA LYS A 157 5.24 26.05 -3.83
C LYS A 157 4.99 26.00 -2.32
N LYS A 158 4.05 26.77 -1.78
CA LYS A 158 3.68 26.74 -0.35
C LYS A 158 3.03 25.41 0.02
N ILE A 159 2.07 24.95 -0.78
CA ILE A 159 1.35 23.68 -0.56
C ILE A 159 2.31 22.49 -0.66
N ASP A 160 3.14 22.43 -1.70
CA ASP A 160 4.14 21.37 -1.89
C ASP A 160 5.11 21.30 -0.71
N ARG A 161 5.56 22.46 -0.22
CA ARG A 161 6.42 22.54 0.97
C ARG A 161 5.70 22.02 2.21
N PHE A 162 4.42 22.35 2.40
CA PHE A 162 3.62 21.84 3.50
C PHE A 162 3.47 20.31 3.44
N LEU A 163 3.05 19.77 2.29
CA LEU A 163 2.90 18.33 2.08
C LEU A 163 4.21 17.56 2.29
N LEU A 164 5.32 18.12 1.80
CA LEU A 164 6.66 17.54 1.97
C LEU A 164 7.11 17.56 3.43
N ASN A 165 6.81 18.63 4.17
CA ASN A 165 7.08 18.71 5.60
C ASN A 165 6.27 17.67 6.39
N LYS A 166 4.96 17.54 6.12
CA LYS A 166 4.12 16.50 6.74
C LYS A 166 4.65 15.09 6.44
N LYS A 167 5.01 14.82 5.19
CA LYS A 167 5.61 13.54 4.79
C LYS A 167 6.91 13.23 5.55
N LYS A 168 7.78 14.24 5.76
CA LYS A 168 9.03 14.09 6.53
C LYS A 168 8.77 13.82 8.00
N ILE A 169 7.85 14.56 8.62
CA ILE A 169 7.47 14.40 10.03
C ILE A 169 6.97 12.96 10.28
N PHE A 170 6.04 12.48 9.45
CA PHE A 170 5.53 11.10 9.59
C PHE A 170 6.55 10.02 9.25
N GLY A 171 7.43 10.27 8.29
CA GLY A 171 8.55 9.39 8.01
C GLY A 171 9.43 9.14 9.25
N LYS A 172 9.71 10.18 10.04
CA LYS A 172 10.48 10.05 11.28
C LYS A 172 9.72 9.27 12.35
N PHE A 173 8.41 9.48 12.49
CA PHE A 173 7.59 8.72 13.44
C PHE A 173 7.57 7.21 13.12
N SER A 174 7.46 6.84 11.85
CA SER A 174 7.53 5.43 11.43
C SER A 174 8.88 4.77 11.71
N GLN A 175 9.98 5.52 11.71
CA GLN A 175 11.31 5.00 12.01
C GLN A 175 11.52 4.80 13.52
N ARG A 176 10.92 5.68 14.32
CA ARG A 176 11.02 5.67 15.79
C ARG A 176 10.06 4.69 16.48
N SER A 177 8.98 4.28 15.80
CA SER A 177 8.01 3.33 16.34
C SER A 177 8.53 1.89 16.32
N LEU A 178 9.65 1.63 16.99
CA LEU A 178 10.06 0.30 17.41
C LEU A 178 9.29 -0.01 18.69
N THR A 179 8.10 -0.57 18.56
CA THR A 179 7.23 -0.93 19.67
C THR A 179 7.81 -2.15 20.41
N VAL A 180 7.48 -2.34 21.69
CA VAL A 180 7.88 -3.56 22.45
C VAL A 180 7.28 -4.83 21.83
N LYS A 181 6.11 -4.73 21.16
CA LYS A 181 5.57 -5.81 20.30
C LYS A 181 6.42 -6.03 19.05
N ASN A 182 7.07 -5.01 18.49
CA ASN A 182 8.01 -5.18 17.38
C ASN A 182 9.25 -5.95 17.83
N THR A 183 9.80 -5.71 19.02
CA THR A 183 10.98 -6.45 19.52
C THR A 183 10.67 -7.92 19.79
N ILE A 184 9.50 -8.24 20.38
CA ILE A 184 9.01 -9.63 20.53
C ILE A 184 8.71 -10.27 19.15
N ASN A 185 8.17 -9.51 18.19
CA ASN A 185 8.03 -10.01 16.81
C ASN A 185 9.38 -10.14 16.08
N HIS A 186 10.42 -9.40 16.47
CA HIS A 186 11.73 -9.49 15.83
C HIS A 186 12.45 -10.79 16.18
N SER A 187 12.22 -11.37 17.37
CA SER A 187 12.79 -12.68 17.72
C SER A 187 12.23 -13.84 16.90
N PHE A 188 11.05 -13.70 16.29
CA PHE A 188 10.43 -14.71 15.43
C PHE A 188 10.39 -14.32 13.93
N LYS A 189 11.05 -13.22 13.53
CA LYS A 189 11.12 -12.81 12.11
C LYS A 189 12.07 -13.66 11.28
N SER A 190 13.01 -14.33 11.93
CA SER A 190 14.04 -15.16 11.31
C SER A 190 14.12 -16.49 12.04
N LEU A 191 14.43 -17.56 11.31
CA LEU A 191 14.67 -18.87 11.89
C LEU A 191 16.09 -18.91 12.48
N SER A 192 16.24 -19.49 13.67
CA SER A 192 17.56 -19.89 14.19
C SER A 192 18.09 -21.09 13.41
N ASN A 193 19.39 -21.37 13.51
CA ASN A 193 20.00 -22.53 12.85
C ASN A 193 19.34 -23.86 13.26
N GLU A 194 18.93 -23.99 14.52
CA GLU A 194 18.21 -25.16 15.05
C GLU A 194 16.80 -25.29 14.42
N MET A 195 16.10 -24.17 14.26
CA MET A 195 14.79 -24.14 13.59
C MET A 195 14.91 -24.47 12.10
N VAL A 196 15.99 -24.03 11.44
CA VAL A 196 16.28 -24.38 10.04
C VAL A 196 16.54 -25.88 9.90
N ALA A 197 17.34 -26.47 10.80
CA ALA A 197 17.58 -27.92 10.80
C ALA A 197 16.27 -28.70 11.00
N SER A 198 15.44 -28.27 11.96
CA SER A 198 14.12 -28.86 12.20
C SER A 198 13.20 -28.74 10.99
N LEU A 199 13.22 -27.60 10.30
CA LEU A 199 12.46 -27.39 9.07
C LEU A 199 12.88 -28.39 7.99
N TYR A 200 14.18 -28.59 7.77
CA TYR A 200 14.69 -29.55 6.79
C TYR A 200 14.26 -30.99 7.08
N GLU A 201 14.18 -31.40 8.35
CA GLU A 201 13.65 -32.72 8.73
C GLU A 201 12.16 -32.86 8.37
N VAL A 202 11.36 -31.80 8.54
CA VAL A 202 9.94 -31.79 8.19
C VAL A 202 9.71 -31.84 6.68
N ILE A 203 10.46 -31.05 5.90
CA ILE A 203 10.21 -30.89 4.45
C ILE A 203 10.96 -31.90 3.57
N ARG A 204 11.82 -32.74 4.15
CA ARG A 204 12.62 -33.73 3.41
C ARG A 204 11.70 -34.63 2.55
N PRO A 205 12.01 -34.83 1.26
CA PRO A 205 11.20 -35.66 0.39
C PRO A 205 11.37 -37.15 0.69
N ASP A 206 10.35 -37.92 0.37
CA ASP A 206 10.33 -39.37 0.51
C ASP A 206 11.38 -40.01 -0.40
N GLN A 207 12.19 -40.87 0.20
CA GLN A 207 13.17 -41.69 -0.49
C GLN A 207 12.62 -43.12 -0.61
N LYS A 208 13.08 -43.87 -1.62
CA LYS A 208 12.60 -45.24 -1.91
C LYS A 208 12.59 -46.17 -0.68
N ASN A 209 13.48 -45.93 0.29
CA ASN A 209 13.65 -46.76 1.49
C ASN A 209 13.23 -46.05 2.80
N LYS A 210 12.76 -44.80 2.75
CA LYS A 210 12.38 -44.01 3.93
C LYS A 210 11.29 -42.99 3.58
N THR A 211 10.10 -43.23 4.09
CA THR A 211 8.97 -42.29 4.06
C THR A 211 9.10 -41.30 5.21
N ASN A 212 8.83 -40.02 4.94
CA ASN A 212 8.81 -38.92 5.90
C ASN A 212 7.36 -38.64 6.33
N PRO A 213 6.88 -39.19 7.45
CA PRO A 213 5.51 -39.00 7.90
C PRO A 213 5.21 -37.55 8.32
N ASN A 214 6.25 -36.75 8.57
CA ASN A 214 6.11 -35.35 8.99
C ASN A 214 5.93 -34.40 7.80
N ASN A 215 6.14 -34.87 6.57
CA ASN A 215 6.01 -34.03 5.40
C ASN A 215 4.53 -33.70 5.14
N PRO A 216 4.14 -32.41 5.10
CA PRO A 216 2.74 -32.02 4.90
C PRO A 216 2.22 -32.32 3.48
N PHE A 217 3.09 -32.68 2.53
CA PHE A 217 2.71 -33.00 1.16
C PHE A 217 2.71 -34.51 0.93
N SER A 218 1.61 -35.04 0.40
CA SER A 218 1.40 -36.49 0.24
C SER A 218 2.07 -37.10 -0.99
N THR A 219 2.42 -36.30 -2.02
CA THR A 219 2.98 -36.83 -3.27
C THR A 219 4.46 -36.47 -3.45
N GLN A 220 5.25 -37.46 -3.85
CA GLN A 220 6.69 -37.31 -4.04
C GLN A 220 7.10 -36.15 -4.99
N PRO A 221 6.42 -35.90 -6.12
CA PRO A 221 6.76 -34.76 -6.98
C PRO A 221 6.53 -33.40 -6.29
N HIS A 222 5.46 -33.27 -5.50
CA HIS A 222 5.19 -32.03 -4.75
C HIS A 222 6.19 -31.84 -3.62
N GLN A 223 6.56 -32.91 -2.92
CA GLN A 223 7.58 -32.87 -1.89
C GLN A 223 8.93 -32.40 -2.46
N LEU A 224 9.39 -32.99 -3.58
CA LEU A 224 10.65 -32.60 -4.22
C LEU A 224 10.64 -31.14 -4.69
N ARG A 225 9.56 -30.73 -5.37
CA ARG A 225 9.40 -29.34 -5.82
C ARG A 225 9.45 -28.35 -4.66
N ASN A 226 8.67 -28.61 -3.61
CA ASN A 226 8.56 -27.70 -2.47
C ASN A 226 9.85 -27.69 -1.63
N PHE A 227 10.54 -28.82 -1.53
CA PHE A 227 11.87 -28.92 -0.93
C PHE A 227 12.86 -28.01 -1.67
N LEU A 228 12.94 -28.10 -3.00
CA LEU A 228 13.82 -27.25 -3.81
C LEU A 228 13.50 -25.76 -3.67
N ILE A 229 12.21 -25.41 -3.66
CA ILE A 229 11.74 -24.03 -3.43
C ILE A 229 12.30 -23.49 -2.10
N ILE A 230 12.07 -24.21 -1.00
CA ILE A 230 12.50 -23.76 0.33
C ILE A 230 14.03 -23.74 0.43
N HIS A 231 14.70 -24.75 -0.13
CA HIS A 231 16.16 -24.83 -0.13
C HIS A 231 16.81 -23.64 -0.86
N LEU A 232 16.30 -23.29 -2.04
CA LEU A 232 16.76 -22.12 -2.80
C LEU A 232 16.47 -20.81 -2.06
N MET A 233 15.30 -20.68 -1.44
CA MET A 233 14.94 -19.51 -0.66
C MET A 233 15.87 -19.31 0.55
N LEU A 234 16.18 -20.37 1.29
CA LEU A 234 17.01 -20.29 2.50
C LEU A 234 18.48 -20.06 2.17
N ASN A 235 19.03 -20.77 1.18
CA ASN A 235 20.47 -20.71 0.89
C ASN A 235 20.89 -19.47 0.10
N TYR A 236 20.01 -18.95 -0.76
CA TYR A 236 20.30 -17.78 -1.59
C TYR A 236 19.56 -16.51 -1.13
N GLY A 237 18.70 -16.61 -0.10
CA GLY A 237 17.93 -15.47 0.40
C GLY A 237 16.93 -14.90 -0.62
N LEU A 238 16.48 -15.73 -1.58
CA LEU A 238 15.60 -15.30 -2.66
C LEU A 238 14.24 -14.87 -2.13
N ARG A 239 13.73 -13.74 -2.65
CA ARG A 239 12.34 -13.34 -2.41
C ARG A 239 11.39 -14.26 -3.18
N VAL A 240 10.18 -14.43 -2.66
CA VAL A 240 9.13 -15.24 -3.33
C VAL A 240 8.92 -14.83 -4.79
N GLY A 241 8.91 -13.52 -5.08
CA GLY A 241 8.75 -13.02 -6.45
C GLY A 241 9.94 -13.36 -7.36
N GLU A 242 11.17 -13.37 -6.84
CA GLU A 242 12.37 -13.73 -7.61
C GLU A 242 12.41 -15.23 -7.90
N LEU A 243 12.05 -16.04 -6.90
CA LEU A 243 11.94 -17.49 -7.04
C LEU A 243 10.94 -17.88 -8.13
N MET A 244 9.78 -17.22 -8.18
CA MET A 244 8.74 -17.48 -9.19
C MET A 244 9.14 -17.07 -10.61
N LEU A 245 10.22 -16.31 -10.77
CA LEU A 245 10.78 -15.91 -12.06
C LEU A 245 11.98 -16.76 -12.48
N LEU A 246 12.41 -17.73 -11.66
CA LEU A 246 13.50 -18.61 -12.01
C LEU A 246 13.13 -19.45 -13.24
N THR A 247 14.07 -19.54 -14.17
CA THR A 247 13.98 -20.37 -15.36
C THR A 247 15.18 -21.31 -15.41
N GLU A 248 15.16 -22.32 -16.27
CA GLU A 248 16.29 -23.23 -16.45
C GLU A 248 17.58 -22.47 -16.83
N LYS A 249 17.46 -21.38 -17.60
CA LYS A 249 18.58 -20.50 -17.97
C LYS A 249 19.19 -19.75 -16.78
N SER A 250 18.47 -19.66 -15.66
CA SER A 250 18.97 -19.06 -14.42
C SER A 250 19.99 -19.96 -13.71
N ILE A 251 20.02 -21.25 -14.04
CA ILE A 251 20.92 -22.24 -13.42
C ILE A 251 22.06 -22.54 -14.39
N LYS A 252 23.28 -22.14 -14.03
CA LYS A 252 24.48 -22.55 -14.76
C LYS A 252 24.98 -23.86 -14.20
N LYS A 253 25.47 -24.75 -15.08
CA LYS A 253 26.21 -25.92 -14.64
C LYS A 253 27.48 -25.46 -13.91
N SER A 254 27.82 -26.17 -12.84
CA SER A 254 29.10 -26.00 -12.16
C SER A 254 30.22 -26.16 -13.17
N ILE A 255 31.25 -25.32 -13.10
CA ILE A 255 32.44 -25.43 -13.96
C ILE A 255 33.20 -26.73 -13.67
N ASN A 256 32.89 -27.40 -12.56
CA ASN A 256 33.52 -28.63 -12.08
C ASN A 256 32.63 -29.88 -12.18
N SER A 257 31.67 -29.92 -13.10
CA SER A 257 30.83 -31.11 -13.37
C SER A 257 31.09 -31.70 -14.74
#